data_AF-A0AA35JGH3-F1
#
_entry.id   AF-A0AA35JGH3-F1
#
_cell.length_a   1.000
_cell.length_b   1.000
_cell.length_c   1.000
_cell.angle_alpha   90.00
_cell.angle_beta   90.00
_cell.angle_gamma   90.00
#
_symmetry.space_group_name_H-M   'P 1'
#
loop_
_entity.id
_entity.type
_entity.pdbx_description
1 polymer ?
#
loop_
_entity_poly.entity_id
_entity_poly.type
_entity_poly.pdbx_seq_one_letter_code
_entity_poly.pdbx_strand_id
1 'polypeptide(L)'
;MKIQSLAVLFNVATTAWSLPYGSLKVLQVGENEVIEVPESEKVNLLRRGIKFFDVTKHTSSLPFFKKEKEPTVPVYTYPTEVSNKEVVDGLITDIDKDSMYKNLAKFTSFYTRYYKSECGFESAQWLAATIANITQDVPQDILTIEHFDHKEWKQYSIIVRIAGSMTPEDIIVIGSHQDSINLLLPSIMAAPGADDNGSGTITSLEALRLYTEDYLKAGLRPNNTVEFHFYSAEEGGLLGSLDIFTEYSKQGKQVRAMLQQDMTGYVSDPEDEHVGIVTDYTSPALTNFIKLIIESYLLIPYRDTECGYACSDHGSATRNGFPGSFVIESEFKKTNKYIHSTMDTLDRLSFDHMAEHAKIVLGAIVELGSWSAW
;
A
#
# COMPACT_ATOMS: atom_id res chain seq x y z
N MET A 1 -48.32 -48.92 -18.92
CA MET A 1 -47.14 -49.61 -18.37
C MET A 1 -45.92 -48.99 -19.04
N LYS A 2 -45.24 -47.95 -18.53
CA LYS A 2 -44.49 -47.74 -17.27
C LYS A 2 -43.37 -48.76 -17.04
N ILE A 3 -42.17 -48.20 -16.77
CA ILE A 3 -40.98 -48.73 -16.06
C ILE A 3 -39.85 -49.22 -16.97
N GLN A 4 -38.56 -48.91 -16.78
CA GLN A 4 -37.81 -47.92 -15.97
C GLN A 4 -36.36 -47.95 -16.50
N SER A 5 -35.67 -46.83 -16.33
CA SER A 5 -34.25 -46.62 -16.54
C SER A 5 -33.38 -47.50 -15.63
N LEU A 6 -32.30 -48.06 -16.18
CA LEU A 6 -31.27 -48.77 -15.41
C LEU A 6 -30.15 -47.77 -15.05
N ALA A 7 -30.08 -47.37 -13.78
CA ALA A 7 -28.92 -46.67 -13.22
C ALA A 7 -27.97 -47.71 -12.63
N VAL A 8 -26.74 -47.76 -13.14
CA VAL A 8 -25.64 -48.56 -12.58
C VAL A 8 -24.91 -47.68 -11.57
N LEU A 9 -25.02 -48.04 -10.29
CA LEU A 9 -24.25 -47.48 -9.19
C LEU A 9 -22.81 -48.00 -9.25
N PHE A 10 -21.86 -47.13 -9.59
CA PHE A 10 -20.45 -47.33 -9.27
C PHE A 10 -20.17 -46.73 -7.89
N ASN A 11 -20.06 -47.59 -6.89
CA ASN A 11 -19.48 -47.23 -5.59
C ASN A 11 -17.96 -47.19 -5.77
N VAL A 12 -17.40 -45.99 -5.95
CA VAL A 12 -15.98 -45.75 -5.70
C VAL A 12 -15.89 -45.14 -4.31
N ALA A 13 -15.60 -45.96 -3.32
CA ALA A 13 -15.17 -45.51 -2.01
C ALA A 13 -13.79 -44.86 -2.19
N THR A 14 -13.76 -43.54 -2.38
CA THR A 14 -12.54 -42.76 -2.18
C THR A 14 -12.43 -42.49 -0.69
N THR A 15 -11.44 -43.11 -0.07
CA THR A 15 -10.99 -42.79 1.28
C THR A 15 -10.42 -41.37 1.25
N ALA A 16 -11.27 -40.39 1.51
CA ALA A 16 -10.85 -39.04 1.81
C ALA A 16 -9.97 -39.10 3.05
N TRP A 17 -8.65 -38.98 2.86
CA TRP A 17 -7.78 -38.54 3.93
C TRP A 17 -8.23 -37.14 4.30
N SER A 18 -8.97 -37.03 5.40
CA SER A 18 -9.29 -35.78 6.06
C SER A 18 -7.97 -35.14 6.52
N LEU A 19 -7.39 -34.32 5.65
CA LEU A 19 -6.50 -33.25 6.10
C LEU A 19 -7.29 -32.42 7.13
N PRO A 20 -6.66 -31.98 8.24
CA PRO A 20 -7.36 -31.17 9.22
C PRO A 20 -7.90 -29.94 8.47
N TYR A 21 -9.22 -29.75 8.46
CA TYR A 21 -9.85 -28.56 7.90
C TYR A 21 -9.19 -27.35 8.56
N GLY A 22 -8.33 -26.64 7.83
CA GLY A 22 -7.89 -25.31 8.25
C GLY A 22 -9.11 -24.43 8.41
N SER A 23 -9.03 -23.41 9.28
CA SER A 23 -10.08 -22.41 9.35
C SER A 23 -10.29 -21.78 7.97
N LEU A 24 -11.56 -21.63 7.58
CA LEU A 24 -11.92 -20.95 6.34
C LEU A 24 -11.54 -19.47 6.46
N LYS A 25 -11.18 -18.89 5.32
CA LYS A 25 -10.96 -17.46 5.12
C LYS A 25 -12.19 -16.84 4.51
N VAL A 26 -12.61 -15.71 5.07
CA VAL A 26 -13.73 -14.90 4.59
C VAL A 26 -13.14 -13.80 3.72
N LEU A 27 -13.34 -13.90 2.41
CA LEU A 27 -12.79 -12.97 1.43
C LEU A 27 -13.91 -12.13 0.83
N GLN A 28 -13.74 -10.81 0.79
CA GLN A 28 -14.59 -9.94 0.01
C GLN A 28 -13.94 -9.69 -1.34
N VAL A 29 -14.54 -10.20 -2.41
CA VAL A 29 -14.03 -10.16 -3.80
C VAL A 29 -14.69 -9.07 -4.65
N GLY A 30 -15.67 -8.38 -4.07
CA GLY A 30 -16.34 -7.23 -4.68
C GLY A 30 -17.18 -6.48 -3.64
N GLU A 31 -17.76 -5.33 -4.01
CA GLU A 31 -18.52 -4.49 -3.08
C GLU A 31 -19.60 -5.26 -2.30
N ASN A 32 -20.25 -6.25 -2.94
CA ASN A 32 -21.34 -7.02 -2.35
C ASN A 32 -21.12 -8.54 -2.40
N GLU A 33 -19.89 -8.99 -2.67
CA GLU A 33 -19.58 -10.39 -2.87
C GLU A 33 -18.55 -10.86 -1.83
N VAL A 34 -18.98 -11.80 -0.99
CA VAL A 34 -18.16 -12.43 0.03
C VAL A 34 -18.18 -13.94 -0.20
N ILE A 35 -17.01 -14.55 -0.15
CA ILE A 35 -16.82 -15.99 -0.30
C ILE A 35 -16.04 -16.55 0.90
N GLU A 36 -16.31 -17.80 1.24
CA GLU A 36 -15.52 -18.55 2.22
C GLU A 36 -14.69 -19.59 1.49
N VAL A 37 -13.37 -19.52 1.64
CA VAL A 37 -12.44 -20.43 0.98
C VAL A 37 -11.34 -20.91 1.93
N PRO A 38 -10.73 -22.09 1.70
CA PRO A 38 -9.52 -22.47 2.41
C PRO A 38 -8.38 -21.49 2.11
N GLU A 39 -7.43 -21.33 3.04
CA GLU A 39 -6.22 -20.50 2.85
C GLU A 39 -5.49 -20.78 1.52
N SER A 40 -5.42 -22.05 1.11
CA SER A 40 -4.76 -22.47 -0.12
C SER A 40 -5.40 -21.91 -1.40
N GLU A 41 -6.68 -21.51 -1.34
CA GLU A 41 -7.40 -21.01 -2.51
C GLU A 41 -7.13 -19.53 -2.80
N LYS A 42 -6.64 -18.76 -1.80
CA LYS A 42 -6.28 -17.34 -1.98
C LYS A 42 -5.33 -17.13 -3.15
N VAL A 43 -4.29 -17.97 -3.23
CA VAL A 43 -3.29 -17.88 -4.31
C VAL A 43 -3.89 -18.23 -5.67
N ASN A 44 -4.86 -19.16 -5.73
CA ASN A 44 -5.55 -19.50 -6.98
C ASN A 44 -6.45 -18.36 -7.47
N LEU A 45 -7.09 -17.62 -6.56
CA LEU A 45 -7.86 -16.42 -6.88
C LEU A 45 -6.95 -15.33 -7.45
N LEU A 46 -5.83 -15.02 -6.79
CA LEU A 46 -4.85 -14.04 -7.27
C LEU A 46 -4.29 -14.41 -8.65
N ARG A 47 -3.96 -15.68 -8.89
CA ARG A 47 -3.53 -16.18 -10.22
C ARG A 47 -4.57 -15.98 -11.33
N ARG A 48 -5.86 -15.93 -10.97
CA ARG A 48 -6.97 -15.66 -11.89
C ARG A 48 -7.26 -14.17 -12.05
N GLY A 49 -6.46 -13.30 -11.41
CA GLY A 49 -6.68 -11.86 -11.36
C GLY A 49 -7.83 -11.44 -10.45
N ILE A 50 -8.30 -12.32 -9.56
CA ILE A 50 -9.35 -12.00 -8.59
C ILE A 50 -8.68 -11.45 -7.33
N LYS A 51 -8.78 -10.13 -7.15
CA LYS A 51 -8.33 -9.40 -5.97
C LYS A 51 -9.39 -9.45 -4.87
N PHE A 52 -8.98 -9.30 -3.62
CA PHE A 52 -9.89 -9.37 -2.48
C PHE A 52 -9.33 -8.70 -1.23
N PHE A 53 -10.23 -8.28 -0.34
CA PHE A 53 -9.90 -8.09 1.08
C PHE A 53 -10.06 -9.42 1.81
N ASP A 54 -9.06 -9.85 2.57
CA ASP A 54 -9.22 -10.91 3.54
C ASP A 54 -9.78 -10.31 4.84
N VAL A 55 -11.10 -10.39 4.99
CA VAL A 55 -11.83 -9.79 6.11
C VAL A 55 -12.01 -10.76 7.29
N THR A 56 -11.33 -11.91 7.28
CA THR A 56 -11.49 -12.99 8.26
C THR A 56 -11.42 -12.50 9.70
N LYS A 57 -10.50 -11.58 10.02
CA LYS A 57 -10.34 -10.99 11.37
C LYS A 57 -11.45 -9.99 11.74
N HIS A 58 -12.05 -9.36 10.75
CA HIS A 58 -12.97 -8.22 10.92
C HIS A 58 -14.44 -8.64 10.80
N THR A 59 -14.71 -9.86 10.35
CA THR A 59 -16.04 -10.47 10.39
C THR A 59 -16.21 -11.27 11.69
N SER A 60 -17.25 -10.95 12.47
CA SER A 60 -17.65 -11.81 13.59
C SER A 60 -18.07 -13.19 13.07
N SER A 61 -17.54 -14.25 13.68
CA SER A 61 -17.65 -15.66 13.27
C SER A 61 -19.06 -16.28 13.43
N LEU A 62 -20.14 -15.52 13.21
CA LEU A 62 -21.52 -15.96 13.41
C LEU A 62 -22.27 -16.02 12.06
N PRO A 63 -22.95 -17.15 11.74
CA PRO A 63 -23.41 -17.51 10.39
C PRO A 63 -24.60 -16.68 9.84
N PHE A 64 -24.95 -15.56 10.47
CA PHE A 64 -26.13 -14.74 10.12
C PHE A 64 -25.89 -13.23 10.28
N PHE A 65 -24.68 -12.72 10.06
CA PHE A 65 -24.46 -11.28 10.18
C PHE A 65 -25.01 -10.49 8.99
N LYS A 66 -25.84 -9.50 9.36
CA LYS A 66 -26.21 -8.35 8.55
C LYS A 66 -24.92 -7.65 8.12
N LYS A 67 -24.71 -7.44 6.82
CA LYS A 67 -23.62 -6.61 6.30
C LYS A 67 -23.64 -5.26 7.04
N GLU A 68 -22.65 -4.99 7.88
CA GLU A 68 -22.45 -3.64 8.40
C GLU A 68 -22.19 -2.75 7.18
N LYS A 69 -22.96 -1.66 7.08
CA LYS A 69 -22.81 -0.73 5.97
C LYS A 69 -21.44 -0.08 6.11
N GLU A 70 -20.59 -0.26 5.11
CA GLU A 70 -19.28 0.40 5.06
C GLU A 70 -19.49 1.92 5.26
N PRO A 71 -18.68 2.57 6.11
CA PRO A 71 -18.78 3.99 6.36
C PRO A 71 -18.61 4.79 5.06
N THR A 72 -19.37 5.87 4.93
CA THR A 72 -19.19 6.80 3.81
C THR A 72 -18.01 7.70 4.09
N VAL A 73 -17.06 7.78 3.17
CA VAL A 73 -15.94 8.72 3.25
C VAL A 73 -16.48 10.16 3.27
N PRO A 74 -16.15 10.97 4.29
CA PRO A 74 -16.53 12.39 4.32
C PRO A 74 -15.93 13.15 3.13
N VAL A 75 -16.66 14.15 2.64
CA VAL A 75 -16.14 15.07 1.63
C VAL A 75 -15.36 16.17 2.34
N TYR A 76 -14.06 16.28 2.06
CA TYR A 76 -13.20 17.36 2.51
C TYR A 76 -12.88 18.33 1.37
N THR A 77 -12.51 19.54 1.75
CA THR A 77 -11.95 20.57 0.87
C THR A 77 -10.42 20.46 0.90
N TYR A 78 -9.83 20.39 -0.28
CA TYR A 78 -8.37 20.36 -0.48
C TYR A 78 -7.91 21.65 -1.18
N PRO A 79 -6.61 21.97 -1.12
CA PRO A 79 -6.06 23.11 -1.87
C PRO A 79 -6.40 23.03 -3.36
N THR A 80 -6.73 24.17 -3.95
CA THR A 80 -6.95 24.33 -5.40
C THR A 80 -5.73 24.91 -6.11
N GLU A 81 -4.72 25.32 -5.36
CA GLU A 81 -3.43 25.81 -5.82
C GLU A 81 -2.35 25.40 -4.81
N VAL A 82 -1.10 25.28 -5.27
CA VAL A 82 0.05 25.00 -4.40
C VAL A 82 0.54 26.28 -3.73
N SER A 83 0.80 26.22 -2.42
CA SER A 83 1.23 27.38 -1.62
C SER A 83 2.67 27.29 -1.13
N ASN A 84 3.29 26.11 -1.21
CA ASN A 84 4.60 25.84 -0.63
C ASN A 84 5.63 25.45 -1.70
N LYS A 85 5.44 25.95 -2.94
CA LYS A 85 6.25 25.56 -4.09
C LYS A 85 7.75 25.74 -3.88
N GLU A 86 8.19 26.85 -3.30
CA GLU A 86 9.61 27.10 -3.03
C GLU A 86 10.22 26.07 -2.06
N VAL A 87 9.45 25.64 -1.06
CA VAL A 87 9.88 24.62 -0.10
C VAL A 87 9.99 23.27 -0.78
N VAL A 88 8.96 22.87 -1.53
CA VAL A 88 8.96 21.58 -2.25
C VAL A 88 10.06 21.56 -3.31
N ASP A 89 10.21 22.62 -4.10
CA ASP A 89 11.25 22.74 -5.12
C ASP A 89 12.65 22.65 -4.51
N GLY A 90 12.85 23.13 -3.27
CA GLY A 90 14.08 22.91 -2.52
C GLY A 90 14.32 21.43 -2.20
N LEU A 91 13.34 20.77 -1.56
CA LEU A 91 13.46 19.37 -1.16
C LEU A 91 13.73 18.43 -2.34
N ILE A 92 13.04 18.65 -3.48
CA ILE A 92 13.17 17.74 -4.63
C ILE A 92 14.53 17.81 -5.31
N THR A 93 15.32 18.88 -5.08
CA THR A 93 16.68 18.98 -5.63
C THR A 93 17.67 18.02 -4.97
N ASP A 94 17.37 17.60 -3.74
CA ASP A 94 18.24 16.74 -2.94
C ASP A 94 17.87 15.25 -3.03
N ILE A 95 16.94 14.87 -3.94
CA ILE A 95 16.59 13.46 -4.21
C ILE A 95 17.85 12.68 -4.64
N ASP A 96 18.23 11.70 -3.84
CA ASP A 96 19.41 10.87 -4.02
C ASP A 96 19.04 9.51 -4.63
N LYS A 97 19.05 9.46 -5.97
CA LYS A 97 18.81 8.24 -6.74
C LYS A 97 19.81 7.12 -6.45
N ASP A 98 21.05 7.44 -6.08
CA ASP A 98 22.06 6.44 -5.72
C ASP A 98 21.74 5.78 -4.37
N SER A 99 21.26 6.58 -3.41
CA SER A 99 20.72 6.07 -2.13
C SER A 99 19.50 5.20 -2.37
N MET A 100 18.55 5.65 -3.19
CA MET A 100 17.38 4.86 -3.59
C MET A 100 17.79 3.52 -4.21
N TYR A 101 18.74 3.52 -5.15
CA TYR A 101 19.26 2.29 -5.76
C TYR A 101 19.87 1.35 -4.73
N LYS A 102 20.74 1.84 -3.85
CA LYS A 102 21.40 1.00 -2.82
C LYS A 102 20.39 0.40 -1.85
N ASN A 103 19.41 1.19 -1.42
CA ASN A 103 18.36 0.72 -0.52
C ASN A 103 17.47 -0.32 -1.20
N LEU A 104 17.05 -0.08 -2.46
CA LEU A 104 16.25 -1.04 -3.20
C LEU A 104 17.03 -2.31 -3.50
N ALA A 105 18.32 -2.21 -3.85
CA ALA A 105 19.19 -3.35 -4.06
C ALA A 105 19.32 -4.21 -2.79
N LYS A 106 19.43 -3.57 -1.62
CA LYS A 106 19.41 -4.29 -0.35
C LYS A 106 18.06 -4.92 -0.07
N PHE A 107 16.96 -4.20 -0.30
CA PHE A 107 15.60 -4.65 -0.02
C PHE A 107 15.14 -5.81 -0.93
N THR A 108 15.64 -5.85 -2.17
CA THR A 108 15.39 -6.93 -3.14
C THR A 108 16.37 -8.10 -3.01
N SER A 109 17.39 -7.97 -2.15
CA SER A 109 18.35 -9.06 -1.88
C SER A 109 17.79 -10.14 -0.95
N PHE A 110 16.71 -9.86 -0.22
CA PHE A 110 15.98 -10.88 0.54
C PHE A 110 15.36 -11.87 -0.45
N TYR A 111 15.47 -13.17 -0.17
CA TYR A 111 14.97 -14.22 -1.08
C TYR A 111 13.50 -14.01 -1.44
N THR A 112 12.70 -13.63 -0.44
CA THR A 112 11.33 -13.15 -0.58
C THR A 112 11.03 -12.25 0.62
N ARG A 113 10.11 -11.29 0.45
CA ARG A 113 9.53 -10.52 1.57
C ARG A 113 8.13 -10.99 1.94
N TYR A 114 7.74 -12.20 1.54
CA TYR A 114 6.43 -12.77 1.84
C TYR A 114 6.13 -12.77 3.35
N TYR A 115 5.00 -12.21 3.74
CA TYR A 115 4.67 -11.87 5.14
C TYR A 115 4.69 -13.03 6.15
N LYS A 116 4.51 -14.27 5.66
CA LYS A 116 4.58 -15.50 6.48
C LYS A 116 5.97 -16.13 6.55
N SER A 117 6.93 -15.61 5.79
CA SER A 117 8.30 -16.14 5.75
C SER A 117 9.19 -15.49 6.80
N GLU A 118 10.27 -16.18 7.19
CA GLU A 118 11.29 -15.58 8.07
C GLU A 118 12.00 -14.42 7.36
N CYS A 119 12.30 -14.55 6.06
CA CYS A 119 12.90 -13.48 5.27
C CYS A 119 12.01 -12.22 5.20
N GLY A 120 10.68 -12.39 5.16
CA GLY A 120 9.72 -11.29 5.28
C GLY A 120 9.89 -10.53 6.59
N PHE A 121 10.01 -11.25 7.71
CA PHE A 121 10.29 -10.64 9.01
C PHE A 121 11.67 -9.97 9.06
N GLU A 122 12.72 -10.62 8.57
CA GLU A 122 14.07 -10.04 8.49
C GLU A 122 14.10 -8.77 7.63
N SER A 123 13.31 -8.72 6.55
CA SER A 123 13.19 -7.53 5.70
C SER A 123 12.53 -6.37 6.42
N ALA A 124 11.50 -6.63 7.26
CA ALA A 124 10.87 -5.62 8.10
C ALA A 124 11.82 -5.10 9.20
N GLN A 125 12.66 -5.98 9.75
CA GLN A 125 13.71 -5.57 10.71
C GLN A 125 14.75 -4.67 10.04
N TRP A 126 15.16 -5.00 8.83
CA TRP A 126 16.06 -4.15 8.06
C TRP A 126 15.42 -2.79 7.75
N LEU A 127 14.17 -2.78 7.28
CA LEU A 127 13.46 -1.54 6.96
C LEU A 127 13.30 -0.65 8.20
N ALA A 128 12.92 -1.22 9.34
CA ALA A 128 12.84 -0.52 10.62
C ALA A 128 14.19 0.09 11.05
N ALA A 129 15.29 -0.66 10.91
CA ALA A 129 16.61 -0.16 11.23
C ALA A 129 17.05 0.98 10.30
N THR A 130 16.73 0.89 9.01
CA THR A 130 17.00 1.95 8.03
C THR A 130 16.22 3.23 8.36
N ILE A 131 14.93 3.11 8.69
CA ILE A 131 14.07 4.22 9.13
C ILE A 131 14.62 4.84 10.43
N ALA A 132 14.99 4.02 11.42
CA ALA A 132 15.55 4.51 12.67
C ALA A 132 16.87 5.27 12.45
N ASN A 133 17.70 4.85 11.48
CA ASN A 133 18.92 5.56 11.13
C ASN A 133 18.64 6.90 10.42
N ILE A 134 17.67 6.95 9.50
CA ILE A 134 17.26 8.20 8.84
C ILE A 134 16.75 9.22 9.86
N THR A 135 15.99 8.75 10.85
CA THR A 135 15.28 9.62 11.79
C THR A 135 16.03 9.85 13.11
N GLN A 136 17.26 9.33 13.27
CA GLN A 136 17.98 9.30 14.55
C GLN A 136 18.21 10.68 15.20
N ASP A 137 18.33 11.72 14.38
CA ASP A 137 18.56 13.10 14.84
C ASP A 137 17.27 13.86 15.14
N VAL A 138 16.10 13.27 14.85
CA VAL A 138 14.81 13.90 15.11
C VAL A 138 14.36 13.58 16.53
N PRO A 139 14.05 14.58 17.37
CA PRO A 139 13.60 14.35 18.73
C PRO A 139 12.31 13.53 18.80
N GLN A 140 12.20 12.66 19.83
CA GLN A 140 11.08 11.73 20.01
C GLN A 140 9.73 12.42 20.31
N ASP A 141 9.73 13.69 20.74
CA ASP A 141 8.52 14.50 20.88
C ASP A 141 7.99 15.01 19.53
N ILE A 142 8.81 14.98 18.48
CA ILE A 142 8.43 15.36 17.12
C ILE A 142 8.14 14.13 16.27
N LEU A 143 8.97 13.09 16.38
CA LEU A 143 8.87 11.89 15.55
C LEU A 143 8.88 10.61 16.39
N THR A 144 7.90 9.74 16.16
CA THR A 144 7.85 8.39 16.75
C THR A 144 7.83 7.31 15.66
N ILE A 145 8.33 6.13 16.00
CA ILE A 145 8.26 4.93 15.16
C ILE A 145 7.48 3.86 15.93
N GLU A 146 6.39 3.39 15.35
CA GLU A 146 5.58 2.28 15.87
C GLU A 146 5.74 1.05 14.99
N HIS A 147 5.94 -0.11 15.62
CA HIS A 147 5.82 -1.41 14.96
C HIS A 147 4.46 -2.00 15.29
N PHE A 148 3.54 -1.99 14.31
CA PHE A 148 2.18 -2.48 14.48
C PHE A 148 2.17 -4.02 14.36
N ASP A 149 1.91 -4.70 15.48
CA ASP A 149 1.88 -6.16 15.57
C ASP A 149 0.49 -6.72 15.22
N HIS A 150 0.42 -7.41 14.08
CA HIS A 150 -0.79 -8.03 13.53
C HIS A 150 -1.20 -9.36 14.20
N LYS A 151 -0.41 -9.85 15.16
CA LYS A 151 -0.63 -11.07 15.98
C LYS A 151 -0.58 -12.41 15.24
N GLU A 152 -0.97 -12.47 13.97
CA GLU A 152 -1.08 -13.71 13.20
C GLU A 152 0.19 -14.07 12.40
N TRP A 153 1.05 -13.09 12.11
CA TRP A 153 2.31 -13.27 11.41
C TRP A 153 3.39 -12.39 12.04
N LYS A 154 4.66 -12.70 11.77
CA LYS A 154 5.80 -12.01 12.40
C LYS A 154 6.10 -10.65 11.78
N GLN A 155 5.93 -10.50 10.47
CA GLN A 155 6.20 -9.26 9.77
C GLN A 155 5.22 -8.17 10.26
N TYR A 156 5.72 -7.18 11.00
CA TYR A 156 4.92 -6.06 11.47
C TYR A 156 4.85 -4.97 10.40
N SER A 157 3.79 -4.15 10.44
CA SER A 157 3.77 -2.88 9.70
C SER A 157 4.55 -1.81 10.48
N ILE A 158 5.12 -0.84 9.79
CA ILE A 158 5.86 0.26 10.43
C ILE A 158 5.11 1.57 10.20
N ILE A 159 4.88 2.34 11.27
CA ILE A 159 4.26 3.66 11.21
C ILE A 159 5.26 4.67 11.75
N VAL A 160 5.75 5.56 10.89
CA VAL A 160 6.57 6.71 11.28
C VAL A 160 5.65 7.91 11.40
N ARG A 161 5.49 8.46 12.59
CA ARG A 161 4.59 9.58 12.85
C ARG A 161 5.39 10.83 13.17
N ILE A 162 5.15 11.89 12.40
CA ILE A 162 5.68 13.23 12.63
C ILE A 162 4.53 14.10 13.11
N ALA A 163 4.59 14.52 14.38
CA ALA A 163 3.51 15.25 15.04
C ALA A 163 3.29 16.63 14.41
N GLY A 164 2.03 16.94 14.10
CA GLY A 164 1.60 18.28 13.70
C GLY A 164 1.73 19.27 14.85
N SER A 165 2.10 20.51 14.53
CA SER A 165 2.31 21.57 15.51
C SER A 165 1.05 22.37 15.87
N MET A 166 0.02 22.33 15.03
CA MET A 166 -1.22 23.10 15.21
C MET A 166 -2.47 22.23 15.33
N THR A 167 -2.56 21.22 14.47
CA THR A 167 -3.71 20.29 14.32
C THR A 167 -3.20 18.85 14.33
N PRO A 168 -2.56 18.38 15.43
CA PRO A 168 -1.97 17.05 15.51
C PRO A 168 -2.99 15.90 15.36
N GLU A 169 -4.28 16.18 15.53
CA GLU A 169 -5.39 15.26 15.31
C GLU A 169 -5.64 14.96 13.83
N ASP A 170 -5.32 15.89 12.93
CA ASP A 170 -5.47 15.74 11.49
C ASP A 170 -4.27 15.00 10.92
N ILE A 171 -4.52 13.84 10.29
CA ILE A 171 -3.47 12.91 9.87
C ILE A 171 -3.43 12.82 8.34
N ILE A 172 -2.24 13.04 7.78
CA ILE A 172 -1.89 12.83 6.38
C ILE A 172 -1.05 11.55 6.31
N VAL A 173 -1.51 10.53 5.61
CA VAL A 173 -0.86 9.23 5.50
C VAL A 173 -0.24 9.07 4.10
N ILE A 174 1.02 8.68 4.06
CA ILE A 174 1.68 8.12 2.88
C ILE A 174 1.82 6.62 3.11
N GLY A 175 1.30 5.81 2.20
CA GLY A 175 1.29 4.35 2.31
C GLY A 175 2.10 3.67 1.22
N SER A 176 2.76 2.58 1.58
CA SER A 176 3.36 1.60 0.68
C SER A 176 3.38 0.25 1.40
N HIS A 177 3.42 -0.87 0.68
CA HIS A 177 3.60 -2.17 1.33
C HIS A 177 5.02 -2.70 1.16
N GLN A 178 5.50 -3.38 2.18
CA GLN A 178 6.88 -3.87 2.28
C GLN A 178 7.02 -5.35 1.91
N ASP A 179 5.93 -6.10 1.85
CA ASP A 179 5.96 -7.50 1.46
C ASP A 179 6.07 -7.69 -0.06
N SER A 180 6.14 -8.94 -0.47
CA SER A 180 6.20 -9.36 -1.88
C SER A 180 5.71 -10.80 -1.98
N ILE A 181 5.11 -11.18 -3.09
CA ILE A 181 4.73 -12.59 -3.32
C ILE A 181 5.36 -13.18 -4.57
N ASN A 182 5.49 -14.51 -4.60
CA ASN A 182 5.62 -15.26 -5.84
C ASN A 182 4.33 -16.06 -6.05
N LEU A 183 3.54 -15.73 -7.08
CA LEU A 183 2.24 -16.38 -7.26
C LEU A 183 2.36 -17.87 -7.59
N LEU A 184 3.50 -18.39 -8.07
CA LEU A 184 3.64 -19.82 -8.36
C LEU A 184 3.78 -20.64 -7.08
N LEU A 185 4.65 -20.25 -6.15
CA LEU A 185 4.79 -20.89 -4.83
C LEU A 185 5.24 -19.86 -3.79
N PRO A 186 4.30 -19.14 -3.13
CA PRO A 186 4.62 -18.00 -2.26
C PRO A 186 5.63 -18.29 -1.15
N SER A 187 5.58 -19.49 -0.57
CA SER A 187 6.45 -19.90 0.53
C SER A 187 7.77 -20.54 0.10
N ILE A 188 8.00 -20.76 -1.20
CA ILE A 188 9.13 -21.57 -1.71
C ILE A 188 9.95 -20.80 -2.73
N MET A 189 9.32 -20.06 -3.63
CA MET A 189 10.01 -19.37 -4.71
C MET A 189 10.44 -17.97 -4.29
N ALA A 190 11.53 -17.50 -4.89
CA ALA A 190 11.98 -16.14 -4.68
C ALA A 190 10.95 -15.13 -5.21
N ALA A 191 10.86 -14.00 -4.51
CA ALA A 191 10.08 -12.84 -4.91
C ALA A 191 10.94 -11.61 -4.61
N PRO A 192 11.81 -11.19 -5.56
CA PRO A 192 12.64 -10.01 -5.33
C PRO A 192 11.77 -8.76 -5.15
N GLY A 193 10.60 -8.69 -5.81
CA GLY A 193 9.60 -7.64 -5.59
C GLY A 193 10.18 -6.25 -5.78
N ALA A 194 10.98 -6.04 -6.84
CA ALA A 194 11.71 -4.80 -7.02
C ALA A 194 10.76 -3.64 -7.30
N ASP A 195 9.83 -3.83 -8.23
CA ASP A 195 8.80 -2.87 -8.50
C ASP A 195 7.68 -2.96 -7.48
N ASP A 196 7.23 -4.20 -7.20
CA ASP A 196 6.06 -4.53 -6.40
C ASP A 196 6.44 -5.17 -5.04
N ASN A 197 6.42 -4.42 -3.93
CA ASN A 197 6.39 -2.95 -3.89
C ASN A 197 7.65 -2.39 -3.24
N GLY A 198 8.79 -2.94 -3.66
CA GLY A 198 10.10 -2.41 -3.31
C GLY A 198 10.23 -0.95 -3.73
N SER A 199 9.77 -0.62 -4.93
CA SER A 199 9.90 0.73 -5.48
C SER A 199 9.13 1.76 -4.65
N GLY A 200 7.84 1.55 -4.36
CA GLY A 200 7.02 2.47 -3.58
C GLY A 200 7.48 2.60 -2.12
N THR A 201 7.97 1.50 -1.53
CA THR A 201 8.62 1.52 -0.22
C THR A 201 9.85 2.43 -0.22
N ILE A 202 10.74 2.31 -1.22
CA ILE A 202 11.96 3.12 -1.29
C ILE A 202 11.67 4.57 -1.66
N THR A 203 10.67 4.83 -2.52
CA THR A 203 10.16 6.17 -2.80
C THR A 203 9.68 6.87 -1.51
N SER A 204 8.91 6.17 -0.69
CA SER A 204 8.43 6.69 0.61
C SER A 204 9.58 6.90 1.60
N LEU A 205 10.58 6.02 1.59
CA LEU A 205 11.77 6.12 2.43
C LEU A 205 12.63 7.35 2.07
N GLU A 206 12.80 7.64 0.77
CA GLU A 206 13.55 8.82 0.33
C GLU A 206 12.81 10.12 0.66
N ALA A 207 11.49 10.15 0.45
CA ALA A 207 10.69 11.30 0.88
C ALA A 207 10.76 11.51 2.40
N LEU A 208 10.75 10.44 3.20
CA LEU A 208 10.96 10.53 4.66
C LEU A 208 12.36 11.10 4.99
N ARG A 209 13.41 10.67 4.27
CA ARG A 209 14.77 11.20 4.47
C ARG A 209 14.80 12.70 4.23
N LEU A 210 14.35 13.17 3.08
CA LEU A 210 14.33 14.60 2.73
C LEU A 210 13.46 15.41 3.68
N TYR A 211 12.29 14.87 4.04
CA TYR A 211 11.40 15.56 4.99
C TYR A 211 12.03 15.68 6.38
N THR A 212 12.83 14.71 6.81
CA THR A 212 13.49 14.78 8.13
C THR A 212 14.80 15.56 8.11
N GLU A 213 15.64 15.37 7.09
CA GLU A 213 16.96 15.97 6.98
C GLU A 213 16.95 17.42 6.51
N ASP A 214 15.99 17.79 5.65
CA ASP A 214 15.99 19.12 5.04
C ASP A 214 14.82 19.95 5.57
N TYR A 215 13.59 19.41 5.59
CA TYR A 215 12.43 20.14 6.09
C TYR A 215 12.47 20.30 7.62
N LEU A 216 12.55 19.20 8.39
CA LEU A 216 12.51 19.28 9.86
C LEU A 216 13.78 19.88 10.48
N LYS A 217 14.99 19.60 9.95
CA LYS A 217 16.24 20.19 10.48
C LYS A 217 16.39 21.67 10.15
N ALA A 218 15.77 22.17 9.07
CA ALA A 218 15.65 23.60 8.80
C ALA A 218 14.74 24.35 9.80
N GLY A 219 14.11 23.62 10.75
CA GLY A 219 13.22 24.19 11.76
C GLY A 219 11.77 24.33 11.31
N LEU A 220 11.42 23.81 10.12
CA LEU A 220 10.03 23.75 9.66
C LEU A 220 9.29 22.63 10.39
N ARG A 221 7.99 22.82 10.59
CA ARG A 221 7.08 21.83 11.20
C ARG A 221 5.77 21.82 10.44
N PRO A 222 5.17 20.66 10.17
CA PRO A 222 3.82 20.65 9.61
C PRO A 222 2.81 21.12 10.67
N ASN A 223 1.68 21.65 10.21
CA ASN A 223 0.54 21.96 11.06
C ASN A 223 -0.22 20.67 11.42
N ASN A 224 -0.46 19.82 10.41
CA ASN A 224 -1.08 18.51 10.55
C ASN A 224 -0.04 17.42 10.82
N THR A 225 -0.47 16.30 11.41
CA THR A 225 0.40 15.13 11.55
C THR A 225 0.64 14.50 10.19
N VAL A 226 1.89 14.15 9.90
CA VAL A 226 2.29 13.34 8.74
C VAL A 226 2.71 11.96 9.21
N GLU A 227 2.17 10.91 8.59
CA GLU A 227 2.53 9.52 8.87
C GLU A 227 3.00 8.81 7.59
N PHE A 228 4.12 8.10 7.69
CA PHE A 228 4.57 7.16 6.66
C PHE A 228 4.30 5.75 7.14
N HIS A 229 3.53 5.00 6.36
CA HIS A 229 3.11 3.63 6.66
C HIS A 229 3.78 2.65 5.69
N PHE A 230 4.37 1.59 6.24
CA PHE A 230 4.95 0.48 5.49
C PHE A 230 4.21 -0.81 5.86
N TYR A 231 3.18 -1.13 5.08
CA TYR A 231 2.23 -2.20 5.38
C TYR A 231 2.83 -3.59 5.16
N SER A 232 2.62 -4.49 6.12
CA SER A 232 2.85 -5.91 5.91
C SER A 232 1.62 -6.59 5.28
N ALA A 233 1.82 -7.66 4.54
CA ALA A 233 0.75 -8.56 4.11
C ALA A 233 -0.32 -7.92 3.20
N GLU A 234 0.05 -6.99 2.33
CA GLU A 234 -0.83 -6.50 1.24
C GLU A 234 -1.21 -7.68 0.34
N GLU A 235 -0.22 -8.48 -0.03
CA GLU A 235 -0.34 -9.65 -0.93
C GLU A 235 -1.15 -10.79 -0.31
N GLY A 236 -1.39 -10.69 1.00
CA GLY A 236 -2.27 -11.55 1.76
C GLY A 236 -3.76 -11.17 1.63
N GLY A 237 -4.12 -10.14 0.87
CA GLY A 237 -5.46 -9.58 0.77
C GLY A 237 -5.65 -8.35 1.66
N LEU A 238 -4.72 -7.39 1.58
CA LEU A 238 -4.75 -6.09 2.25
C LEU A 238 -4.77 -6.18 3.78
N LEU A 239 -4.19 -7.26 4.34
CA LEU A 239 -4.34 -7.61 5.75
C LEU A 239 -3.76 -6.56 6.71
N GLY A 240 -2.58 -6.03 6.41
CA GLY A 240 -1.90 -5.09 7.31
C GLY A 240 -2.56 -3.71 7.33
N SER A 241 -2.83 -3.14 6.17
CA SER A 241 -3.52 -1.86 6.07
C SER A 241 -4.96 -1.95 6.62
N LEU A 242 -5.65 -3.08 6.42
CA LEU A 242 -6.99 -3.29 6.96
C LEU A 242 -6.98 -3.31 8.50
N ASP A 243 -6.04 -4.02 9.12
CA ASP A 243 -5.87 -4.03 10.58
C ASP A 243 -5.67 -2.60 11.12
N ILE A 244 -4.77 -1.82 10.48
CA ILE A 244 -4.44 -0.45 10.91
C ILE A 244 -5.64 0.49 10.76
N PHE A 245 -6.26 0.55 9.57
CA PHE A 245 -7.36 1.49 9.33
C PHE A 245 -8.64 1.12 10.11
N THR A 246 -8.88 -0.17 10.36
CA THR A 246 -9.94 -0.58 11.29
C THR A 246 -9.66 -0.14 12.72
N GLU A 247 -8.42 -0.23 13.20
CA GLU A 247 -8.06 0.29 14.51
C GLU A 247 -8.16 1.82 14.58
N TYR A 248 -7.74 2.53 13.52
CA TYR A 248 -7.86 3.99 13.43
C TYR A 248 -9.33 4.43 13.49
N SER A 249 -10.21 3.71 12.79
CA SER A 249 -11.65 3.95 12.81
C SER A 249 -12.24 3.73 14.21
N LYS A 250 -11.87 2.63 14.90
CA LYS A 250 -12.29 2.35 16.28
C LYS A 250 -11.82 3.41 17.27
N GLN A 251 -10.63 3.96 17.08
CA GLN A 251 -10.05 5.02 17.91
C GLN A 251 -10.61 6.41 17.59
N GLY A 252 -11.39 6.57 16.51
CA GLY A 252 -11.89 7.86 16.06
C GLY A 252 -10.79 8.80 15.56
N LYS A 253 -9.73 8.26 14.96
CA LYS A 253 -8.66 9.08 14.35
C LYS A 253 -9.18 9.85 13.14
N GLN A 254 -8.63 11.03 12.88
CA GLN A 254 -9.03 11.91 11.80
C GLN A 254 -8.03 11.83 10.64
N VAL A 255 -8.09 10.77 9.83
CA VAL A 255 -7.30 10.69 8.60
C VAL A 255 -7.92 11.60 7.55
N ARG A 256 -7.20 12.66 7.19
CA ARG A 256 -7.65 13.65 6.19
C ARG A 256 -7.21 13.30 4.79
N ALA A 257 -6.13 12.54 4.65
CA ALA A 257 -5.68 12.03 3.36
C ALA A 257 -4.87 10.76 3.56
N MET A 258 -5.03 9.81 2.65
CA MET A 258 -4.14 8.67 2.47
C MET A 258 -3.73 8.60 1.00
N LEU A 259 -2.43 8.67 0.73
CA LEU A 259 -1.85 8.51 -0.59
C LEU A 259 -1.05 7.21 -0.64
N GLN A 260 -1.49 6.27 -1.46
CA GLN A 260 -0.75 5.03 -1.73
C GLN A 260 0.29 5.24 -2.83
N GLN A 261 1.48 4.70 -2.61
CA GLN A 261 2.56 4.51 -3.58
C GLN A 261 2.81 3.02 -3.75
N ASP A 262 2.36 2.47 -4.87
CA ASP A 262 2.47 1.05 -5.17
C ASP A 262 2.80 0.84 -6.64
N MET A 263 3.98 0.28 -6.87
CA MET A 263 4.70 0.26 -8.15
C MET A 263 4.99 1.67 -8.67
N THR A 264 6.23 2.10 -8.53
CA THR A 264 6.71 3.47 -8.85
C THR A 264 7.94 3.45 -9.75
N GLY A 265 8.35 2.27 -10.23
CA GLY A 265 9.67 2.08 -10.82
C GLY A 265 9.68 1.76 -12.30
N TYR A 266 8.65 1.12 -12.86
CA TYR A 266 8.71 0.63 -14.23
C TYR A 266 8.15 1.61 -15.27
N VAL A 267 8.95 1.89 -16.30
CA VAL A 267 8.56 2.72 -17.45
C VAL A 267 8.39 1.84 -18.67
N SER A 268 7.14 1.68 -19.11
CA SER A 268 6.83 0.81 -20.26
C SER A 268 7.30 1.36 -21.60
N ASP A 269 7.28 2.68 -21.76
CA ASP A 269 7.70 3.42 -22.96
C ASP A 269 8.38 4.72 -22.52
N PRO A 270 9.73 4.81 -22.58
CA PRO A 270 10.45 6.01 -22.20
C PRO A 270 10.11 7.26 -23.02
N GLU A 271 9.55 7.12 -24.23
CA GLU A 271 9.16 8.26 -25.07
C GLU A 271 7.75 8.79 -24.72
N ASP A 272 6.96 8.02 -23.97
CA ASP A 272 5.63 8.37 -23.44
C ASP A 272 5.61 8.15 -21.93
N GLU A 273 6.65 8.63 -21.22
CA GLU A 273 6.72 8.53 -19.76
C GLU A 273 5.63 9.38 -19.09
N HIS A 274 4.89 8.79 -18.15
CA HIS A 274 3.81 9.42 -17.39
C HIS A 274 3.50 8.57 -16.15
N VAL A 275 2.87 9.17 -15.13
CA VAL A 275 2.31 8.42 -13.99
C VAL A 275 0.83 8.05 -14.21
N GLY A 276 0.37 6.98 -13.59
CA GLY A 276 -1.04 6.59 -13.56
C GLY A 276 -1.77 7.11 -12.31
N ILE A 277 -2.94 7.72 -12.49
CA ILE A 277 -3.82 8.14 -11.39
C ILE A 277 -5.04 7.23 -11.33
N VAL A 278 -5.20 6.49 -10.23
CA VAL A 278 -6.33 5.57 -10.08
C VAL A 278 -7.60 6.31 -9.68
N THR A 279 -8.65 6.17 -10.49
CA THR A 279 -9.91 6.93 -10.33
C THR A 279 -11.07 6.11 -9.75
N ASP A 280 -10.97 4.78 -9.73
CA ASP A 280 -11.93 3.89 -9.08
C ASP A 280 -11.51 3.54 -7.65
N TYR A 281 -12.47 3.35 -6.75
CA TYR A 281 -12.23 3.04 -5.33
C TYR A 281 -11.36 4.06 -4.55
N THR A 282 -11.23 5.28 -5.07
CA THR A 282 -10.54 6.43 -4.45
C THR A 282 -11.52 7.53 -4.05
N SER A 283 -10.99 8.58 -3.41
CA SER A 283 -11.74 9.78 -2.98
C SER A 283 -11.53 10.91 -3.99
N PRO A 284 -12.55 11.29 -4.80
CA PRO A 284 -12.35 12.19 -5.94
C PRO A 284 -11.72 13.55 -5.60
N ALA A 285 -12.09 14.16 -4.46
CA ALA A 285 -11.55 15.44 -4.04
C ALA A 285 -10.04 15.35 -3.71
N LEU A 286 -9.61 14.27 -3.02
CA LEU A 286 -8.20 14.02 -2.75
C LEU A 286 -7.46 13.69 -4.04
N THR A 287 -8.02 12.84 -4.90
CA THR A 287 -7.41 12.46 -6.18
C THR A 287 -7.19 13.68 -7.08
N ASN A 288 -8.12 14.65 -7.11
CA ASN A 288 -7.93 15.90 -7.85
C ASN A 288 -6.81 16.77 -7.26
N PHE A 289 -6.66 16.80 -5.94
CA PHE A 289 -5.53 17.46 -5.31
C PHE A 289 -4.19 16.79 -5.67
N ILE A 290 -4.14 15.45 -5.72
CA ILE A 290 -2.92 14.75 -6.16
C ILE A 290 -2.60 15.03 -7.64
N LYS A 291 -3.60 15.18 -8.51
CA LYS A 291 -3.39 15.67 -9.89
C LYS A 291 -2.77 17.06 -9.93
N LEU A 292 -3.23 17.98 -9.07
CA LEU A 292 -2.63 19.31 -8.92
C LEU A 292 -1.16 19.22 -8.48
N ILE A 293 -0.83 18.34 -7.53
CA ILE A 293 0.56 18.07 -7.11
C ILE A 293 1.40 17.63 -8.32
N ILE A 294 0.89 16.70 -9.12
CA ILE A 294 1.60 16.20 -10.32
C ILE A 294 1.84 17.34 -11.31
N GLU A 295 0.81 18.10 -11.67
CA GLU A 295 0.92 19.21 -12.61
C GLU A 295 1.86 20.33 -12.14
N SER A 296 2.04 20.46 -10.82
CA SER A 296 2.85 21.54 -10.22
C SER A 296 4.32 21.19 -10.01
N TYR A 297 4.63 19.90 -9.82
CA TYR A 297 5.94 19.45 -9.34
C TYR A 297 6.64 18.44 -10.25
N LEU A 298 5.92 17.69 -11.09
CA LEU A 298 6.53 16.67 -11.94
C LEU A 298 6.95 17.24 -13.30
N LEU A 299 7.91 16.56 -13.92
CA LEU A 299 8.33 16.84 -15.30
C LEU A 299 7.53 16.04 -16.33
N ILE A 300 6.81 15.02 -15.88
CA ILE A 300 6.01 14.11 -16.68
C ILE A 300 4.51 14.29 -16.37
N PRO A 301 3.61 14.05 -17.34
CA PRO A 301 2.17 14.17 -17.12
C PRO A 301 1.61 12.97 -16.34
N TYR A 302 0.32 13.02 -16.00
CA TYR A 302 -0.43 11.86 -15.56
C TYR A 302 -1.43 11.36 -16.62
N ARG A 303 -1.88 10.12 -16.45
CA ARG A 303 -3.03 9.52 -17.15
C ARG A 303 -3.97 8.89 -16.13
N ASP A 304 -5.26 9.16 -16.28
CA ASP A 304 -6.28 8.46 -15.49
C ASP A 304 -6.33 6.99 -15.87
N THR A 305 -6.50 6.12 -14.87
CA THR A 305 -6.63 4.68 -15.04
C THR A 305 -7.55 4.09 -13.99
N GLU A 306 -8.00 2.87 -14.24
CA GLU A 306 -8.74 2.06 -13.29
C GLU A 306 -7.92 0.83 -12.91
N CYS A 307 -8.05 0.37 -11.66
CA CYS A 307 -7.33 -0.80 -11.15
C CYS A 307 -8.24 -1.95 -10.72
N GLY A 308 -9.52 -1.66 -10.46
CA GLY A 308 -10.51 -2.60 -9.97
C GLY A 308 -10.57 -2.70 -8.44
N TYR A 309 -11.48 -3.54 -7.97
CA TYR A 309 -11.75 -3.75 -6.55
C TYR A 309 -10.53 -4.33 -5.80
N ALA A 310 -10.36 -3.91 -4.54
CA ALA A 310 -9.27 -4.37 -3.66
C ALA A 310 -7.89 -4.30 -4.35
N CYS A 311 -7.63 -3.16 -5.00
CA CYS A 311 -6.45 -2.99 -5.83
C CYS A 311 -5.14 -2.96 -5.03
N SER A 312 -5.11 -2.18 -3.94
CA SER A 312 -3.97 -1.96 -3.04
C SER A 312 -4.49 -1.29 -1.74
N ASP A 313 -3.59 -0.92 -0.83
CA ASP A 313 -3.92 -0.51 0.56
C ASP A 313 -4.81 0.73 0.70
N HIS A 314 -4.88 1.61 -0.32
CA HIS A 314 -5.81 2.75 -0.33
C HIS A 314 -7.27 2.32 -0.15
N GLY A 315 -7.61 1.11 -0.61
CA GLY A 315 -8.92 0.52 -0.41
C GLY A 315 -9.23 0.26 1.06
N SER A 316 -8.24 -0.07 1.88
CA SER A 316 -8.42 -0.24 3.33
C SER A 316 -8.78 1.08 4.01
N ALA A 317 -8.21 2.21 3.55
CA ALA A 317 -8.56 3.55 4.05
C ALA A 317 -10.01 3.91 3.69
N THR A 318 -10.39 3.81 2.41
CA THR A 318 -11.74 4.17 1.94
C THR A 318 -12.82 3.29 2.55
N ARG A 319 -12.56 1.98 2.69
CA ARG A 319 -13.42 1.02 3.39
C ARG A 319 -13.68 1.39 4.85
N ASN A 320 -12.73 2.02 5.53
CA ASN A 320 -12.85 2.43 6.93
C ASN A 320 -13.31 3.90 7.09
N GLY A 321 -13.74 4.54 6.00
CA GLY A 321 -14.35 5.88 6.02
C GLY A 321 -13.34 7.00 5.92
N PHE A 322 -12.11 6.71 5.50
CA PHE A 322 -11.04 7.70 5.33
C PHE A 322 -10.78 8.01 3.85
N PRO A 323 -10.39 9.23 3.49
CA PRO A 323 -10.03 9.55 2.12
C PRO A 323 -8.78 8.78 1.68
N GLY A 324 -8.87 8.14 0.52
CA GLY A 324 -7.77 7.40 -0.10
C GLY A 324 -7.56 7.79 -1.56
N SER A 325 -6.32 7.92 -2.00
CA SER A 325 -5.91 8.13 -3.38
C SER A 325 -4.71 7.24 -3.70
N PHE A 326 -4.49 6.95 -4.98
CA PHE A 326 -3.48 6.01 -5.41
C PHE A 326 -2.84 6.46 -6.72
N VAL A 327 -1.51 6.55 -6.69
CA VAL A 327 -0.67 6.79 -7.87
C VAL A 327 0.20 5.57 -8.12
N ILE A 328 0.20 5.13 -9.36
CA ILE A 328 0.94 3.98 -9.87
C ILE A 328 1.85 4.46 -11.03
N GLU A 329 2.86 3.68 -11.38
CA GLU A 329 3.85 3.99 -12.42
C GLU A 329 3.30 4.33 -13.81
N SER A 330 2.08 3.90 -14.18
CA SER A 330 1.51 4.12 -15.53
C SER A 330 0.03 3.73 -15.54
N GLU A 331 -0.67 3.96 -16.66
CA GLU A 331 -1.96 3.30 -16.94
C GLU A 331 -1.90 1.78 -16.62
N PHE A 332 -2.90 1.21 -15.95
CA PHE A 332 -2.87 -0.17 -15.42
C PHE A 332 -2.57 -1.25 -16.48
N LYS A 333 -2.99 -1.02 -17.73
CA LYS A 333 -2.66 -1.91 -18.86
C LYS A 333 -1.16 -1.95 -19.20
N LYS A 334 -0.43 -0.88 -18.92
CA LYS A 334 1.00 -0.66 -19.23
C LYS A 334 1.94 -0.99 -18.07
N THR A 335 1.41 -1.27 -16.87
CA THR A 335 2.22 -1.64 -15.70
C THR A 335 3.08 -2.87 -15.94
N ASN A 336 4.13 -3.01 -15.14
CA ASN A 336 5.09 -4.10 -15.16
C ASN A 336 4.41 -5.48 -15.18
N LYS A 337 4.77 -6.30 -16.18
CA LYS A 337 4.20 -7.65 -16.37
C LYS A 337 5.00 -8.75 -15.68
N TYR A 338 6.06 -8.39 -14.98
CA TYR A 338 6.93 -9.30 -14.24
C TYR A 338 6.60 -9.39 -12.75
N ILE A 339 5.66 -8.56 -12.24
CA ILE A 339 5.23 -8.55 -10.85
C ILE A 339 4.82 -9.94 -10.34
N HIS A 340 4.92 -10.11 -9.03
CA HIS A 340 4.67 -11.37 -8.32
C HIS A 340 5.46 -12.60 -8.84
N SER A 341 6.66 -12.37 -9.39
CA SER A 341 7.50 -13.43 -9.96
C SER A 341 8.99 -13.22 -9.63
N THR A 342 9.84 -14.18 -10.00
CA THR A 342 11.31 -14.03 -9.87
C THR A 342 11.89 -13.00 -10.84
N MET A 343 11.10 -12.52 -11.80
CA MET A 343 11.53 -11.59 -12.83
C MET A 343 11.27 -10.13 -12.47
N ASP A 344 10.56 -9.86 -11.36
CA ASP A 344 10.41 -8.49 -10.85
C ASP A 344 11.70 -8.04 -10.16
N THR A 345 12.61 -7.48 -10.94
CA THR A 345 14.00 -7.19 -10.54
C THR A 345 14.45 -5.78 -10.91
N LEU A 346 15.48 -5.29 -10.20
CA LEU A 346 16.01 -3.92 -10.29
C LEU A 346 16.33 -3.44 -11.71
N ASP A 347 16.82 -4.33 -12.60
CA ASP A 347 17.22 -4.00 -13.97
C ASP A 347 16.07 -3.52 -14.86
N ARG A 348 14.83 -3.61 -14.37
CA ARG A 348 13.62 -3.17 -15.07
C ARG A 348 13.16 -1.77 -14.67
N LEU A 349 13.78 -1.17 -13.66
CA LEU A 349 13.28 0.07 -13.05
C LEU A 349 14.07 1.30 -13.49
N SER A 350 13.35 2.41 -13.59
CA SER A 350 13.87 3.76 -13.78
C SER A 350 13.87 4.49 -12.44
N PHE A 351 15.06 4.82 -11.94
CA PHE A 351 15.19 5.64 -10.72
C PHE A 351 14.84 7.11 -10.98
N ASP A 352 14.85 7.56 -12.24
CA ASP A 352 14.28 8.84 -12.63
C ASP A 352 12.76 8.85 -12.44
N HIS A 353 12.09 7.75 -12.80
CA HIS A 353 10.66 7.62 -12.61
C HIS A 353 10.27 7.55 -11.11
N MET A 354 11.02 6.77 -10.33
CA MET A 354 10.85 6.75 -8.87
C MET A 354 11.07 8.13 -8.24
N ALA A 355 12.01 8.92 -8.77
CA ALA A 355 12.23 10.29 -8.31
C ALA A 355 11.02 11.18 -8.61
N GLU A 356 10.35 11.05 -9.75
CA GLU A 356 9.09 11.74 -10.02
C GLU A 356 8.00 11.37 -8.99
N HIS A 357 7.89 10.10 -8.61
CA HIS A 357 6.98 9.69 -7.53
C HIS A 357 7.36 10.26 -6.16
N ALA A 358 8.65 10.38 -5.84
CA ALA A 358 9.10 11.02 -4.60
C ALA A 358 8.68 12.50 -4.53
N LYS A 359 8.67 13.21 -5.66
CA LYS A 359 8.13 14.58 -5.75
C LYS A 359 6.63 14.63 -5.43
N ILE A 360 5.84 13.63 -5.85
CA ILE A 360 4.42 13.54 -5.48
C ILE A 360 4.26 13.43 -3.97
N VAL A 361 5.03 12.53 -3.34
CA VAL A 361 4.99 12.33 -1.89
C VAL A 361 5.37 13.62 -1.14
N LEU A 362 6.49 14.25 -1.51
CA LEU A 362 6.97 15.50 -0.90
C LEU A 362 5.97 16.64 -1.09
N GLY A 363 5.46 16.83 -2.30
CA GLY A 363 4.44 17.84 -2.58
C GLY A 363 3.18 17.64 -1.76
N ALA A 364 2.68 16.40 -1.69
CA ALA A 364 1.48 16.08 -0.92
C ALA A 364 1.65 16.35 0.58
N ILE A 365 2.74 15.89 1.20
CA ILE A 365 2.94 16.05 2.65
C ILE A 365 3.27 17.49 3.05
N VAL A 366 3.95 18.27 2.21
CA VAL A 366 4.24 19.69 2.52
C VAL A 366 2.97 20.53 2.38
N GLU A 367 2.22 20.37 1.28
CA GLU A 367 1.01 21.16 1.05
C GLU A 367 -0.11 20.79 2.02
N LEU A 368 -0.39 19.49 2.19
CA LEU A 368 -1.40 19.05 3.15
C LEU A 368 -0.91 19.15 4.59
N GLY A 369 0.38 19.07 4.85
CA GLY A 369 0.96 19.32 6.17
C GLY A 369 0.68 20.73 6.66
N SER A 370 0.58 21.70 5.75
CA SER A 370 0.32 23.12 6.06
C SER A 370 -1.15 23.54 5.90
N TRP A 371 -2.00 22.68 5.32
CA TRP A 371 -3.42 22.99 5.05
C TRP A 371 -4.30 22.99 6.30
N SER A 372 -5.31 23.86 6.38
CA SER A 372 -6.20 23.93 7.55
C SER A 372 -7.69 24.10 7.25
N ALA A 373 -8.08 24.18 5.97
CA ALA A 373 -9.46 24.44 5.55
C ALA A 373 -10.13 23.17 5.00
N TRP A 374 -10.27 22.16 5.87
CA TRP A 374 -10.84 20.84 5.56
C TRP A 374 -12.33 20.84 5.26
#